data_AF-A0A835LRV7-F1
#
_entry.id   AF-A0A835LRV7-F1
#
_cell.length_a   1.000
_cell.length_b   1.000
_cell.length_c   1.000
_cell.angle_alpha   90.00
_cell.angle_beta   90.00
_cell.angle_gamma   90.00
#
_symmetry.space_group_name_H-M   'P 1'
#
loop_
_entity.id
_entity.type
_entity.pdbx_description
1 polymer ?
#
loop_
_entity_poly.entity_id
_entity_poly.type
_entity_poly.pdbx_seq_one_letter_code
_entity_poly.pdbx_strand_id
1 'polypeptide(L)'
;MLFVDCLREVESKRVHDPFDETMKKNGKCVLVQGPIIVGVGPSGLAVAACLKERVPSVIVERAKCIASLWKSKASDRLHLHLSKKLCELPLMPFPAKFPTYPTKEHFVDYLDAYVSKFGLEPQFNQNKKVSLPMITLLDHGE
;
A
#
# COMPACT_ATOMS: atom_id res chain seq x y z
N MET A 1 18.27 16.84 -1.43
CA MET A 1 18.89 15.65 -0.82
C MET A 1 17.99 14.40 -0.82
N LEU A 2 16.65 14.51 -0.93
CA LEU A 2 15.72 13.36 -0.99
C LEU A 2 15.53 12.73 -2.39
N PHE A 3 16.13 13.30 -3.44
CA PHE A 3 15.92 12.86 -4.82
C PHE A 3 16.90 11.76 -5.25
N VAL A 4 18.09 11.73 -4.64
CA VAL A 4 19.19 10.81 -4.99
C VAL A 4 18.94 9.39 -4.48
N ASP A 5 18.25 9.26 -3.34
CA ASP A 5 17.96 7.95 -2.73
C ASP A 5 16.88 7.19 -3.51
N CYS A 6 15.89 7.90 -4.06
CA CYS A 6 14.86 7.32 -4.94
C CYS A 6 15.50 6.74 -6.22
N LEU A 7 16.46 7.46 -6.83
CA LEU A 7 17.15 6.98 -8.03
C LEU A 7 17.92 5.68 -7.75
N ARG A 8 18.63 5.61 -6.63
CA ARG A 8 19.45 4.45 -6.25
C ARG A 8 18.58 3.22 -5.94
N GLU A 9 17.42 3.42 -5.32
CA GLU A 9 16.46 2.34 -5.06
C GLU A 9 15.77 1.83 -6.34
N VAL A 10 15.49 2.72 -7.31
CA VAL A 10 14.98 2.33 -8.64
C VAL A 10 16.02 1.52 -9.41
N GLU A 11 17.30 1.89 -9.31
CA GLU A 11 18.40 1.17 -9.98
C GLU A 11 18.64 -0.23 -9.40
N SER A 12 18.56 -0.41 -8.08
CA SER A 12 18.67 -1.75 -7.47
C SER A 12 17.50 -2.68 -7.84
N LYS A 13 16.30 -2.14 -8.08
CA LYS A 13 15.14 -2.93 -8.55
C LYS A 13 15.30 -3.43 -9.99
N ARG A 14 16.08 -2.73 -10.84
CA ARG A 14 16.35 -3.11 -12.24
C ARG A 14 17.15 -4.41 -12.40
N VAL A 15 17.92 -4.81 -11.39
CA VAL A 15 18.81 -5.98 -11.48
C VAL A 15 18.06 -7.31 -11.26
N HIS A 16 16.92 -7.27 -10.55
CA HIS A 16 16.18 -8.47 -10.16
C HIS A 16 14.86 -8.69 -10.91
N ASP A 17 14.42 -7.72 -11.72
CA ASP A 17 13.34 -7.92 -12.68
C ASP A 17 13.95 -8.16 -14.07
N PRO A 18 14.09 -9.42 -14.53
CA PRO A 18 14.47 -9.66 -15.92
C PRO A 18 13.43 -8.99 -16.80
N PHE A 19 13.89 -8.00 -17.58
CA PHE A 19 13.09 -7.36 -18.61
C PHE A 19 12.70 -8.42 -19.63
N ASP A 20 11.50 -8.96 -19.47
CA ASP A 20 10.95 -9.99 -20.34
C ASP A 20 10.49 -9.34 -21.65
N GLU A 21 11.32 -9.47 -22.70
CA GLU A 21 11.08 -9.09 -24.09
C GLU A 21 9.76 -9.65 -24.68
N THR A 22 9.07 -10.56 -23.98
CA THR A 22 7.75 -11.07 -24.39
C THR A 22 6.58 -10.10 -24.17
N MET A 23 6.82 -8.90 -23.62
CA MET A 23 5.79 -7.87 -23.36
C MET A 23 5.14 -7.24 -24.62
N LYS A 24 5.52 -7.65 -25.83
CA LYS A 24 4.76 -7.39 -27.07
C LYS A 24 3.56 -8.33 -27.23
N LYS A 25 2.63 -8.39 -26.27
CA LYS A 25 1.34 -9.08 -26.47
C LYS A 25 0.20 -8.42 -25.71
N ASN A 26 -0.51 -7.53 -26.40
CA ASN A 26 -1.94 -7.18 -26.24
C ASN A 26 -2.54 -7.12 -24.82
N GLY A 27 -1.78 -6.69 -23.81
CA GLY A 27 -2.32 -6.34 -22.50
C GLY A 27 -2.87 -4.92 -22.52
N LYS A 28 -4.15 -4.72 -22.15
CA LYS A 28 -4.66 -3.36 -21.89
C LYS A 28 -3.93 -2.79 -20.67
N CYS A 29 -3.01 -1.86 -20.90
CA CYS A 29 -2.41 -1.04 -19.85
C CYS A 29 -3.31 0.16 -19.55
N VAL A 30 -3.50 0.47 -18.27
CA VAL A 30 -4.24 1.66 -17.83
C VAL A 30 -3.25 2.62 -17.23
N LEU A 31 -3.16 3.82 -17.81
CA LEU A 31 -2.41 4.92 -17.21
C LEU A 31 -3.22 5.46 -16.03
N VAL A 32 -2.57 5.65 -14.89
CA VAL A 32 -3.18 6.26 -13.71
C VAL A 32 -2.37 7.49 -13.33
N GLN A 33 -3.06 8.54 -12.91
CA GLN A 33 -2.41 9.75 -12.43
C GLN A 33 -2.05 9.58 -10.96
N GLY A 34 -0.82 9.93 -10.62
CA GLY A 34 -0.32 9.91 -9.24
C GLY A 34 0.15 8.53 -8.75
N PRO A 35 0.44 8.42 -7.45
CA PRO A 35 0.97 7.20 -6.85
C PRO A 35 0.00 6.02 -6.94
N ILE A 36 0.57 4.84 -7.18
CA ILE A 36 -0.13 3.55 -7.05
C ILE A 36 0.29 2.91 -5.74
N ILE A 37 -0.68 2.70 -4.86
CA ILE A 37 -0.49 2.05 -3.57
C ILE A 37 -0.85 0.58 -3.76
N VAL A 38 0.15 -0.29 -3.68
CA VAL A 38 0.00 -1.73 -3.87
C VAL A 38 -0.10 -2.42 -2.51
N GLY A 39 -1.23 -3.08 -2.27
CA GLY A 39 -1.56 -3.77 -1.04
C GLY A 39 -2.36 -2.93 -0.06
N VAL A 40 -3.35 -3.55 0.58
CA VAL A 40 -4.26 -2.93 1.54
C VAL A 40 -4.08 -3.58 2.91
N GLY A 41 -2.82 -3.79 3.29
CA GLY A 41 -2.42 -4.07 4.67
C GLY A 41 -2.28 -2.78 5.48
N PRO A 42 -1.81 -2.87 6.74
CA PRO A 42 -1.63 -1.70 7.61
C PRO A 42 -0.77 -0.59 6.99
N SER A 43 0.32 -0.96 6.31
CA SER A 43 1.21 -0.01 5.63
C SER A 43 0.54 0.71 4.46
N GLY A 44 -0.10 -0.03 3.55
CA GLY A 44 -0.80 0.55 2.40
C GLY A 44 -1.96 1.46 2.83
N LEU A 45 -2.71 1.07 3.87
CA LEU A 45 -3.77 1.89 4.46
C LEU A 45 -3.23 3.20 5.05
N ALA A 46 -2.12 3.15 5.79
CA ALA A 46 -1.48 4.34 6.33
C ALA A 46 -1.06 5.32 5.23
N VAL A 47 -0.41 4.82 4.17
CA VAL A 47 0.00 5.64 3.02
C VAL A 47 -1.21 6.25 2.32
N ALA A 48 -2.25 5.46 2.08
CA ALA A 48 -3.48 5.91 1.43
C ALA A 48 -4.16 7.04 2.19
N ALA A 49 -4.32 6.91 3.51
CA ALA A 49 -4.93 7.96 4.33
C ALA A 49 -4.08 9.25 4.35
N CYS A 50 -2.75 9.12 4.45
CA CYS A 50 -1.86 10.27 4.41
C CYS A 50 -1.90 11.03 3.07
N LEU A 51 -2.17 10.33 1.96
CA LEU A 51 -2.23 10.92 0.62
C LEU A 51 -3.63 11.41 0.22
N LYS A 52 -4.70 10.92 0.85
CA LYS A 52 -6.11 11.14 0.46
C LYS A 52 -6.45 12.59 0.13
N GLU A 53 -6.03 13.54 0.98
CA GLU A 53 -6.35 14.97 0.83
C GLU A 53 -5.30 15.77 0.03
N ARG A 54 -4.21 15.13 -0.41
CA ARG A 54 -3.04 15.82 -0.97
C ARG A 54 -2.76 15.47 -2.42
N VAL A 55 -2.89 14.20 -2.77
CA VAL A 55 -2.51 13.69 -4.08
C VAL A 55 -3.51 12.61 -4.52
N PRO A 56 -4.11 12.72 -5.72
CA PRO A 56 -4.87 11.64 -6.31
C PRO A 56 -4.02 10.37 -6.35
N SER A 57 -4.56 9.26 -5.84
CA SER A 57 -3.85 7.99 -5.79
C SER A 57 -4.80 6.83 -6.03
N VAL A 58 -4.25 5.74 -6.56
CA VAL A 58 -4.99 4.50 -6.80
C VAL A 58 -4.49 3.45 -5.82
N ILE A 59 -5.42 2.80 -5.12
CA ILE A 59 -5.12 1.73 -4.16
C ILE A 59 -5.57 0.40 -4.77
N VAL A 60 -4.65 -0.56 -4.88
CA VAL A 60 -4.95 -1.88 -5.44
C VAL A 60 -4.58 -3.00 -4.46
N GLU A 61 -5.41 -4.04 -4.41
CA GLU A 61 -5.19 -5.23 -3.59
C GLU A 61 -5.45 -6.48 -4.43
N ARG A 62 -4.58 -7.46 -4.28
CA ARG A 62 -4.72 -8.77 -4.92
C ARG A 62 -5.83 -9.59 -4.27
N ALA A 63 -5.94 -9.53 -2.95
CA ALA A 63 -6.96 -10.21 -2.18
C ALA A 63 -8.36 -9.61 -2.39
N LYS A 64 -9.37 -10.30 -1.83
CA LYS A 64 -10.79 -9.91 -1.86
C LYS A 64 -11.18 -8.93 -0.75
N CYS A 65 -10.29 -8.67 0.19
CA CYS A 65 -10.57 -7.86 1.37
C CYS A 65 -9.31 -7.17 1.89
N ILE A 66 -9.51 -6.11 2.68
CA ILE A 66 -8.41 -5.43 3.37
C ILE A 66 -7.76 -6.36 4.39
N ALA A 67 -6.48 -6.10 4.67
CA ALA A 67 -5.71 -6.80 5.68
C ALA A 67 -5.87 -8.32 5.59
N SER A 68 -5.91 -8.85 4.37
CA SER A 68 -6.27 -10.25 4.09
C SER A 68 -5.40 -11.25 4.88
N LEU A 69 -4.13 -10.93 5.09
CA LEU A 69 -3.23 -11.72 5.93
C LEU A 69 -3.71 -11.80 7.39
N TRP A 70 -4.16 -10.68 7.95
CA TRP A 70 -4.72 -10.61 9.30
C TRP A 70 -6.05 -11.37 9.37
N LYS A 71 -6.94 -11.18 8.40
CA LYS A 71 -8.26 -11.84 8.40
C LYS A 71 -8.17 -13.37 8.20
N SER A 72 -7.26 -13.84 7.33
CA SER A 72 -7.24 -15.24 6.87
C SER A 72 -6.09 -16.11 7.37
N LYS A 73 -4.94 -15.53 7.73
CA LYS A 73 -3.73 -16.31 8.08
C LYS A 73 -3.25 -16.10 9.51
N ALA A 74 -3.54 -14.95 10.12
CA ALA A 74 -3.18 -14.72 11.50
C ALA A 74 -4.00 -15.64 12.43
N SER A 75 -3.35 -16.21 13.44
CA SER A 75 -4.01 -17.02 14.46
C SER A 75 -5.06 -16.22 15.23
N ASP A 76 -6.18 -16.84 15.58
CA ASP A 76 -7.22 -16.22 16.41
C ASP A 76 -6.76 -15.95 17.85
N ARG A 77 -5.62 -16.53 18.26
CA ARG A 77 -5.01 -16.25 19.57
C ARG A 77 -3.98 -15.13 19.52
N LEU A 78 -3.74 -14.56 18.34
CA LEU A 78 -2.73 -13.53 18.16
C LEU A 78 -3.11 -12.27 18.93
N HIS A 79 -2.15 -11.77 19.69
CA HIS A 79 -2.14 -10.43 20.23
C HIS A 79 -0.98 -9.67 19.61
N LEU A 80 -1.14 -8.36 19.46
CA LEU A 80 -0.02 -7.52 19.05
C LEU A 80 1.08 -7.61 20.11
N HIS A 81 2.30 -7.88 19.67
CA HIS A 81 3.46 -7.95 20.57
C HIS A 81 3.90 -6.55 21.04
N LEU A 82 3.55 -5.52 20.29
CA LEU A 82 3.78 -4.13 20.64
C LEU A 82 2.51 -3.51 21.22
N SER A 83 2.70 -2.51 22.09
CA SER A 83 1.57 -1.79 22.66
C SER A 83 0.77 -1.06 21.58
N LYS A 84 -0.53 -0.86 21.81
CA LYS A 84 -1.43 -0.20 20.87
C LYS A 84 -0.86 1.13 20.37
N LYS A 85 -0.29 1.96 21.26
CA LYS A 85 0.32 3.26 20.92
C LYS A 85 1.44 3.17 19.88
N LEU A 86 2.16 2.05 19.81
CA LEU A 86 3.24 1.83 18.84
C LEU A 86 2.74 1.22 17.51
N CYS A 87 1.50 0.75 17.47
CA CYS A 87 0.88 0.15 16.30
C CYS A 87 -0.24 1.01 15.70
N GLU A 88 -0.48 2.21 16.25
CA GLU A 88 -1.46 3.16 15.71
C GLU A 88 -1.05 3.57 14.30
N LEU A 89 -2.02 3.60 13.39
CA LEU A 89 -1.76 4.16 12.07
C LEU A 89 -1.81 5.69 12.16
N PRO A 90 -1.08 6.39 11.28
CA PRO A 90 -1.11 7.85 11.24
C PRO A 90 -2.54 8.39 11.23
N LEU A 91 -2.75 9.54 11.86
CA LEU A 91 -4.03 10.27 11.84
C LEU A 91 -5.19 9.60 12.62
N MET A 92 -5.00 8.44 13.23
CA MET A 92 -6.03 7.78 14.03
C MET A 92 -5.43 6.94 15.16
N PRO A 93 -5.60 7.34 16.44
CA PRO A 93 -5.21 6.49 17.55
C PRO A 93 -6.16 5.29 17.70
N PHE A 94 -5.73 4.26 18.43
CA PHE A 94 -6.63 3.17 18.80
C PHE A 94 -7.71 3.68 19.77
N PRO A 95 -8.89 3.06 19.77
CA PRO A 95 -9.91 3.32 20.78
C PRO A 95 -9.36 3.15 22.21
N ALA A 96 -9.72 4.07 23.11
CA ALA A 96 -9.30 4.03 24.51
C ALA A 96 -9.69 2.70 25.19
N LYS A 97 -10.86 2.15 24.83
CA LYS A 97 -11.41 0.88 25.34
C LYS A 97 -10.60 -0.37 24.97
N PHE A 98 -9.73 -0.33 23.96
CA PHE A 98 -8.92 -1.48 23.58
C PHE A 98 -7.81 -1.74 24.61
N PRO A 99 -7.42 -3.00 24.84
CA PRO A 99 -6.34 -3.33 25.77
C PRO A 99 -5.00 -2.78 25.27
N THR A 100 -4.02 -2.66 26.17
CA THR A 100 -2.66 -2.22 25.83
C THR A 100 -2.04 -3.04 24.71
N TYR A 101 -2.35 -4.34 24.64
CA TYR A 101 -1.93 -5.25 23.57
C TYR A 101 -3.20 -5.80 22.88
N PRO A 102 -3.67 -5.17 21.79
CA PRO A 102 -4.87 -5.55 21.07
C PRO A 102 -4.83 -7.01 20.58
N THR A 103 -5.97 -7.67 20.59
CA THR A 103 -6.14 -8.96 19.87
C THR A 103 -6.12 -8.73 18.36
N LYS A 104 -6.00 -9.81 17.59
CA LYS A 104 -6.21 -9.81 16.14
C LYS A 104 -7.52 -9.14 15.75
N GLU A 105 -8.63 -9.47 16.40
CA GLU A 105 -9.97 -8.96 16.10
C GLU A 105 -10.02 -7.45 16.33
N HIS A 106 -9.51 -6.99 17.48
CA HIS A 106 -9.40 -5.55 17.76
C HIS A 106 -8.59 -4.82 16.68
N PHE A 107 -7.46 -5.41 16.23
CA PHE A 107 -6.65 -4.79 15.19
C PHE A 107 -7.40 -4.75 13.85
N VAL A 108 -8.09 -5.82 13.48
CA VAL A 108 -8.90 -5.88 12.26
C VAL A 108 -10.04 -4.85 12.30
N ASP A 109 -10.79 -4.78 13.41
CA ASP A 109 -11.87 -3.80 13.59
C ASP A 109 -11.35 -2.36 13.48
N TYR A 110 -10.16 -2.11 14.04
CA TYR A 110 -9.49 -0.84 13.90
C TYR A 110 -9.14 -0.50 12.44
N LEU A 111 -8.66 -1.46 11.65
CA LEU A 111 -8.36 -1.25 10.23
C LEU A 111 -9.62 -1.02 9.39
N ASP A 112 -10.71 -1.76 9.66
CA ASP A 112 -12.00 -1.54 8.99
C ASP A 112 -12.59 -0.16 9.34
N ALA A 113 -12.47 0.28 10.60
CA ALA A 113 -12.83 1.63 11.02
C ALA A 113 -11.94 2.70 10.37
N TYR A 114 -10.64 2.41 10.17
CA TYR A 114 -9.70 3.32 9.53
C TYR A 114 -10.07 3.57 8.06
N VAL A 115 -10.37 2.51 7.31
CA VAL A 115 -10.86 2.61 5.93
C VAL A 115 -12.12 3.47 5.85
N SER A 116 -13.07 3.23 6.76
CA SER A 116 -14.33 3.96 6.81
C SER A 116 -14.12 5.44 7.14
N LYS A 117 -13.27 5.75 8.13
CA LYS A 117 -12.99 7.13 8.57
C LYS A 117 -12.39 7.99 7.46
N PHE A 118 -11.48 7.43 6.67
CA PHE A 118 -10.76 8.16 5.61
C PHE A 118 -11.38 7.98 4.22
N GLY A 119 -12.53 7.30 4.11
CA GLY A 119 -13.20 7.05 2.84
C GLY A 119 -12.26 6.41 1.81
N LEU A 120 -11.47 5.42 2.23
CA LEU A 120 -10.55 4.74 1.33
C LEU A 120 -11.33 3.77 0.44
N GLU A 121 -11.03 3.77 -0.85
CA GLU A 121 -11.75 2.97 -1.86
C GLU A 121 -10.79 2.02 -2.59
N PRO A 122 -10.32 0.93 -1.96
CA PRO A 122 -9.39 0.02 -2.60
C PRO A 122 -10.05 -0.83 -3.69
N GLN A 123 -9.32 -1.02 -4.78
CA GLN A 123 -9.71 -1.94 -5.83
C GLN A 123 -9.20 -3.34 -5.52
N PHE A 124 -10.10 -4.26 -5.21
CA PHE A 124 -9.77 -5.65 -4.88
C PHE A 124 -9.64 -6.53 -6.13
N ASN A 125 -9.13 -7.75 -5.93
CA ASN A 125 -8.91 -8.75 -6.98
C ASN A 125 -8.01 -8.27 -8.14
N GLN A 126 -7.09 -7.35 -7.86
CA GLN A 126 -6.14 -6.85 -8.85
C GLN A 126 -4.87 -7.70 -8.85
N ASN A 127 -4.72 -8.54 -9.87
CA ASN A 127 -3.50 -9.33 -10.11
C ASN A 127 -2.67 -8.80 -11.28
N LYS A 128 -2.81 -7.50 -11.58
CA LYS A 128 -2.13 -6.84 -12.68
C LYS A 128 -0.70 -6.46 -12.26
N LYS A 129 0.26 -6.58 -13.17
CA LYS A 129 1.61 -6.05 -12.98
C LYS A 129 1.54 -4.52 -12.97
N VAL A 130 2.23 -3.90 -12.02
CA VAL A 130 2.43 -2.45 -11.98
C VAL A 130 3.79 -2.15 -12.60
N SER A 131 3.81 -1.33 -13.64
CA SER A 131 5.03 -0.88 -14.33
C SER A 131 5.14 0.63 -14.22
N LEU A 132 6.32 1.12 -13.85
CA LEU A 132 6.62 2.53 -13.97
C LEU A 132 6.94 2.84 -15.44
N PRO A 133 6.41 3.93 -16.02
CA PRO A 133 6.87 4.34 -17.33
C PRO A 133 8.37 4.65 -17.27
N MET A 134 9.12 4.25 -18.29
CA MET A 134 10.48 4.74 -18.49
C MET A 134 10.39 6.27 -18.58
N ILE A 135 10.87 6.96 -17.54
CA ILE A 135 11.13 8.39 -17.62
C ILE A 135 12.34 8.52 -18.55
N THR A 136 12.10 8.68 -19.85
CA THR A 136 13.09 9.25 -20.74
C THR A 136 13.34 10.66 -20.23
N LEU A 137 14.50 10.87 -19.61
CA LEU A 137 15.05 12.20 -19.43
C LEU A 137 15.03 12.85 -20.81
N LEU A 138 14.14 13.81 -21.02
CA LEU A 138 14.28 14.72 -22.14
C LEU A 138 15.57 15.47 -21.86
N ASP A 139 16.64 15.07 -22.56
CA ASP A 139 17.85 15.87 -22.71
C ASP A 139 17.37 17.28 -23.03
N HIS A 140 17.54 18.19 -22.06
CA HIS A 140 17.40 19.61 -22.32
C HIS A 140 18.65 20.00 -23.10
N GLY A 141 18.60 19.77 -24.41
CA GLY A 141 19.48 20.43 -25.36
C GLY A 141 18.90 21.80 -25.67
N GLU A 142 19.49 22.83 -25.09
CA GLU A 142 19.88 24.10 -25.71
C GLU A 142 20.80 24.89 -24.77
#